data_AF-A0AAN8R3D4-F1
#
_entry.id   AF-A0AAN8R3D4-F1
#
_cell.length_a   1.000
_cell.length_b   1.000
_cell.length_c   1.000
_cell.angle_alpha   90.00
_cell.angle_beta   90.00
_cell.angle_gamma   90.00
#
_symmetry.space_group_name_H-M   'P 1'
#
loop_
_entity.id
_entity.type
_entity.pdbx_description
1 polymer ?
#
loop_
_entity_poly.entity_id
_entity_poly.type
_entity_poly.pdbx_seq_one_letter_code
_entity_poly.pdbx_strand_id
1 'polypeptide(L)'
;MLHSVLVSREPDTKLASSHTRFASPSLGLFYHLYKDKKDDLVKLKEIPKFIPDQHLVRILKASPHRKTAVRSQWKVLVQADGETLASQFVPRCFGVIPEIAVEEHWNVWNNITRTWNTRMTNRKETNNAVPFSLVEPGACITDITVKVHSPLEASGSFLERVHCGVKHAQEGLVNVLLEGLSGERPTVQKETEELLRVGTTMTGFGEVVLEGGTVRLQAPQDGRRYILVPTDYRVCS
;
A
#
# COMPACT_ATOMS: atom_id res chain seq x y z
N MET A 1 -5.97 -50.80 -55.33
CA MET A 1 -5.27 -51.28 -56.55
C MET A 1 -4.71 -50.06 -57.26
N LEU A 2 -3.38 -50.03 -57.45
CA LEU A 2 -2.61 -49.22 -58.42
C LEU A 2 -2.72 -47.67 -58.32
N HIS A 3 -1.70 -46.85 -58.55
CA HIS A 3 -0.24 -46.96 -58.64
C HIS A 3 0.25 -45.49 -58.80
N SER A 4 1.36 -45.16 -58.16
CA SER A 4 2.50 -44.39 -58.71
C SER A 4 2.42 -42.91 -59.19
N VAL A 5 3.14 -42.09 -58.42
CA VAL A 5 4.16 -41.04 -58.73
C VAL A 5 4.64 -40.84 -60.19
N LEU A 6 4.75 -39.56 -60.62
CA LEU A 6 5.87 -38.92 -61.38
C LEU A 6 5.53 -37.43 -61.63
N VAL A 7 6.06 -36.46 -60.87
CA VAL A 7 7.29 -35.66 -61.11
C VAL A 7 7.47 -35.14 -62.54
N SER A 8 7.37 -33.82 -62.75
CA SER A 8 8.42 -33.02 -63.43
C SER A 8 8.13 -31.53 -63.58
N ARG A 9 9.13 -30.73 -63.15
CA ARG A 9 9.68 -29.49 -63.75
C ARG A 9 8.97 -28.15 -63.53
N GLU A 10 9.58 -27.34 -62.66
CA GLU A 10 9.70 -25.87 -62.78
C GLU A 10 10.45 -25.46 -64.05
N PRO A 11 10.26 -24.21 -64.52
CA PRO A 11 11.30 -23.22 -64.24
C PRO A 11 10.78 -21.89 -63.69
N ASP A 12 11.61 -21.34 -62.81
CA ASP A 12 11.60 -19.99 -62.25
C ASP A 12 11.30 -18.87 -63.26
N THR A 13 10.49 -17.91 -62.83
CA THR A 13 10.78 -16.50 -63.15
C THR A 13 10.33 -15.62 -61.98
N LYS A 14 11.35 -15.05 -61.31
CA LYS A 14 11.25 -14.09 -60.22
C LYS A 14 10.46 -12.85 -60.63
N LEU A 15 9.58 -12.34 -59.77
CA LEU A 15 9.51 -10.91 -59.51
C LEU A 15 8.87 -10.56 -58.15
N ALA A 16 9.66 -9.89 -57.32
CA ALA A 16 9.34 -8.92 -56.27
C ALA A 16 8.14 -9.21 -55.33
N SER A 17 8.38 -9.61 -54.08
CA SER A 17 8.67 -8.72 -52.94
C SER A 17 7.66 -7.58 -52.73
N SER A 18 6.71 -7.80 -51.82
CA SER A 18 6.28 -6.74 -50.90
C SER A 18 5.93 -7.36 -49.54
N HIS A 19 6.93 -7.33 -48.65
CA HIS A 19 6.74 -7.50 -47.21
C HIS A 19 5.90 -6.34 -46.67
N THR A 20 4.89 -6.65 -45.85
CA THR A 20 4.45 -5.78 -44.75
C THR A 20 3.74 -6.64 -43.70
N ARG A 21 4.54 -7.23 -42.80
CA ARG A 21 4.04 -7.71 -41.51
C ARG A 21 4.27 -6.60 -40.50
N PHE A 22 3.25 -5.77 -40.26
CA PHE A 22 3.21 -4.90 -39.09
C PHE A 22 2.87 -5.76 -37.87
N ALA A 23 3.89 -6.37 -37.26
CA ALA A 23 3.77 -6.89 -35.91
C ALA A 23 3.82 -5.68 -34.97
N SER A 24 2.68 -5.30 -34.38
CA SER A 24 2.60 -4.22 -33.41
C SER A 24 3.47 -4.54 -32.18
N PRO A 25 4.50 -3.75 -31.85
CA PRO A 25 5.41 -4.00 -30.72
C PRO A 25 4.73 -3.97 -29.35
N SER A 26 3.50 -3.47 -29.27
CA SER A 26 2.75 -3.28 -28.04
C SER A 26 2.35 -4.60 -27.39
N LEU A 27 1.85 -5.58 -28.15
CA LEU A 27 1.33 -6.83 -27.58
C LEU A 27 2.43 -7.72 -26.99
N GLY A 28 3.63 -7.71 -27.59
CA GLY A 28 4.79 -8.43 -27.08
C GLY A 28 5.31 -7.84 -25.77
N LEU A 29 5.33 -6.51 -25.66
CA LEU A 29 5.71 -5.83 -24.41
C LEU A 29 4.68 -6.09 -23.31
N PHE A 30 3.38 -6.00 -23.61
CA PHE A 30 2.33 -6.30 -22.62
C PHE A 30 2.34 -7.76 -22.19
N TYR A 31 2.60 -8.71 -23.10
CA TYR A 31 2.73 -10.12 -22.77
C TYR A 31 3.96 -10.41 -21.91
N HIS A 32 5.10 -9.78 -22.20
CA HIS A 32 6.29 -9.88 -21.37
C HIS A 32 6.07 -9.28 -19.97
N LEU A 33 5.48 -8.08 -19.88
CA LEU A 33 5.14 -7.46 -18.60
C LEU A 33 4.12 -8.30 -17.81
N TYR A 34 3.16 -8.93 -18.50
CA TYR A 34 2.20 -9.84 -17.89
C TYR A 34 2.88 -11.12 -17.40
N LYS A 35 3.79 -11.69 -18.18
CA LYS A 35 4.53 -12.91 -17.83
C LYS A 35 5.50 -12.65 -16.68
N ASP A 36 6.23 -11.54 -16.70
CA ASP A 36 7.10 -11.11 -15.59
C ASP A 36 6.29 -10.90 -14.31
N LYS A 37 5.13 -10.21 -14.39
CA LYS A 37 4.20 -10.10 -13.26
C LYS A 37 3.67 -11.46 -12.80
N LYS A 38 3.41 -12.40 -13.72
CA LYS A 38 2.93 -13.74 -13.37
C LYS A 38 4.02 -14.55 -12.67
N ASP A 39 5.26 -14.47 -13.12
CA ASP A 39 6.40 -15.13 -12.50
C ASP A 39 6.69 -14.54 -11.12
N ASP A 40 6.53 -13.23 -10.95
CA ASP A 40 6.59 -12.58 -9.63
C ASP A 40 5.42 -13.00 -8.72
N LEU A 41 4.21 -13.19 -9.25
CA LEU A 41 3.08 -13.75 -8.50
C LEU A 41 3.29 -15.22 -8.12
N VAL A 42 4.01 -16.00 -8.93
CA VAL A 42 4.42 -17.38 -8.59
C VAL A 42 5.45 -17.35 -7.46
N LYS A 43 6.45 -16.48 -7.53
CA LYS A 43 7.42 -16.26 -6.43
C LYS A 43 6.74 -15.80 -5.14
N LEU A 44 5.62 -15.06 -5.22
CA LEU A 44 4.82 -14.68 -4.05
C LEU A 44 4.05 -15.87 -3.45
N LYS A 45 3.63 -16.85 -4.25
CA LYS A 45 2.96 -18.08 -3.76
C LYS A 45 3.93 -19.05 -3.08
N GLU A 46 5.21 -18.99 -3.41
CA GLU A 46 6.28 -19.81 -2.82
C GLU A 46 6.82 -19.24 -1.50
N ILE A 47 6.37 -18.04 -1.10
CA ILE A 47 6.69 -17.42 0.19
C ILE A 47 6.20 -18.36 1.30
N PRO A 48 7.10 -18.85 2.18
CA PRO A 48 6.69 -19.66 3.31
C PRO A 48 5.67 -18.91 4.17
N LYS A 49 4.53 -19.56 4.42
CA LYS A 49 3.59 -19.11 5.45
C LYS A 49 4.24 -19.33 6.80
N PHE A 50 4.12 -18.34 7.67
CA PHE A 50 4.94 -18.26 8.86
C PHE A 50 4.09 -17.90 10.06
N ILE A 51 4.22 -18.72 11.11
CA ILE A 51 3.47 -18.60 12.35
C ILE A 51 4.47 -18.16 13.44
N PRO A 52 4.19 -17.11 14.23
CA PRO A 52 5.05 -16.66 15.31
C PRO A 52 5.00 -17.67 16.48
N ASP A 53 5.67 -18.80 16.30
CA ASP A 53 5.67 -19.93 17.23
C ASP A 53 7.08 -20.27 17.74
N GLN A 54 7.17 -21.28 18.59
CA GLN A 54 8.47 -21.73 19.11
C GLN A 54 9.37 -22.32 18.01
N HIS A 55 8.82 -22.75 16.88
CA HIS A 55 9.59 -23.25 15.75
C HIS A 55 10.33 -22.09 15.05
N LEU A 56 9.70 -20.93 14.90
CA LEU A 56 10.35 -19.71 14.46
C LEU A 56 11.56 -19.36 15.35
N VAL A 57 11.34 -19.30 16.67
CA VAL A 57 12.43 -18.93 17.59
C VAL A 57 13.60 -19.91 17.47
N ARG A 58 13.34 -21.20 17.23
CA ARG A 58 14.37 -22.21 16.94
C ARG A 58 15.11 -21.92 15.63
N ILE A 59 14.41 -21.63 14.54
CA ILE A 59 15.02 -21.26 13.25
C ILE A 59 15.91 -20.03 13.41
N LEU A 60 15.42 -18.96 14.06
CA LEU A 60 16.21 -17.75 14.28
C LEU A 60 17.45 -18.03 15.11
N LYS A 61 17.34 -18.81 16.20
CA LYS A 61 18.50 -19.19 17.02
C LYS A 61 19.55 -20.00 16.24
N ALA A 62 19.12 -20.82 15.29
CA ALA A 62 20.00 -21.63 14.44
C ALA A 62 20.58 -20.85 13.24
N SER A 63 20.04 -19.68 12.93
CA SER A 63 20.47 -18.89 11.77
C SER A 63 21.71 -18.03 12.08
N PRO A 64 22.63 -17.85 11.12
CA PRO A 64 23.72 -16.89 11.26
C PRO A 64 23.21 -15.50 11.66
N HIS A 65 23.87 -14.87 12.64
CA HIS A 65 23.49 -13.58 13.22
C HIS A 65 22.10 -13.51 13.86
N ARG A 66 21.41 -14.64 14.05
CA ARG A 66 20.02 -14.70 14.55
C ARG A 66 19.02 -13.94 13.69
N LYS A 67 19.32 -13.86 12.40
CA LYS A 67 18.50 -13.19 11.39
C LYS A 67 18.10 -14.19 10.33
N THR A 68 16.93 -14.01 9.77
CA THR A 68 16.61 -14.66 8.51
C THR A 68 15.81 -13.71 7.64
N ALA A 69 16.21 -13.62 6.37
CA ALA A 69 15.51 -12.87 5.34
C ALA A 69 14.28 -13.67 4.91
N VAL A 70 13.33 -13.88 5.84
CA VAL A 70 12.10 -14.59 5.52
C VAL A 70 11.13 -13.58 4.96
N ARG A 71 11.01 -13.61 3.64
CA ARG A 71 9.80 -13.13 2.98
C ARG A 71 8.69 -14.06 3.47
N SER A 72 7.88 -13.61 4.41
CA SER A 72 6.81 -14.38 5.04
C SER A 72 5.46 -13.74 4.79
N GLN A 73 4.43 -14.53 4.53
CA GLN A 73 3.04 -14.09 4.56
C GLN A 73 2.45 -14.49 5.93
N TRP A 74 2.03 -13.51 6.73
CA TRP A 74 1.40 -13.74 8.04
C TRP A 74 0.00 -13.12 8.13
N LYS A 75 -0.89 -13.73 8.92
CA LYS A 75 -2.11 -13.08 9.39
C LYS A 75 -1.91 -12.85 10.87
N VAL A 76 -1.83 -11.61 11.31
CA VAL A 76 -1.71 -11.29 12.74
C VAL A 76 -2.62 -10.14 13.12
N LEU A 77 -3.01 -10.07 14.37
CA LEU A 77 -3.72 -8.93 14.94
C LEU A 77 -2.72 -7.88 15.39
N VAL A 78 -3.04 -6.62 15.13
CA VAL A 78 -2.35 -5.48 15.70
C VAL A 78 -2.72 -5.34 17.17
N GLN A 79 -1.72 -5.33 18.04
CA GLN A 79 -1.88 -5.12 19.48
C GLN A 79 -0.93 -4.02 19.94
N ALA A 80 -1.45 -2.98 20.60
CA ALA A 80 -0.61 -1.94 21.18
C ALA A 80 0.23 -2.51 22.34
N ASP A 81 1.50 -2.09 22.43
CA ASP A 81 2.38 -2.47 23.55
C ASP A 81 2.06 -1.66 24.82
N GLY A 82 1.37 -0.52 24.68
CA GLY A 82 0.99 0.39 25.75
C GLY A 82 -0.34 1.07 25.47
N GLU A 83 -0.45 2.37 25.78
CA GLU A 83 -1.67 3.13 25.52
C GLU A 83 -1.96 3.25 24.02
N THR A 84 -3.21 2.96 23.64
CA THR A 84 -3.70 3.11 22.28
C THR A 84 -4.01 4.57 21.95
N LEU A 85 -3.93 4.93 20.68
CA LEU A 85 -4.32 6.25 20.19
C LEU A 85 -5.82 6.22 19.84
N ALA A 86 -6.59 7.09 20.50
CA ALA A 86 -8.00 7.27 20.19
C ALA A 86 -8.14 8.16 18.94
N SER A 87 -9.10 7.80 18.07
CA SER A 87 -9.49 8.64 16.93
C SER A 87 -10.02 9.98 17.42
N GLN A 88 -9.69 11.06 16.70
CA GLN A 88 -10.18 12.40 17.02
C GLN A 88 -11.64 12.61 16.60
N PHE A 89 -12.11 11.87 15.59
CA PHE A 89 -13.42 12.09 14.99
C PHE A 89 -14.42 10.96 15.22
N VAL A 90 -13.96 9.74 15.55
CA VAL A 90 -14.80 8.55 15.71
C VAL A 90 -14.72 8.02 17.14
N PRO A 91 -15.80 8.14 17.93
CA PRO A 91 -15.84 7.61 19.28
C PRO A 91 -15.58 6.10 19.33
N ARG A 92 -14.79 5.65 20.31
CA ARG A 92 -14.44 4.23 20.52
C ARG A 92 -13.67 3.58 19.36
N CYS A 93 -13.03 4.38 18.51
CA CYS A 93 -12.10 3.89 17.49
C CYS A 93 -10.66 4.09 17.98
N PHE A 94 -9.90 2.99 18.10
CA PHE A 94 -8.56 2.99 18.68
C PHE A 94 -7.55 2.35 17.72
N GLY A 95 -6.35 2.91 17.68
CA GLY A 95 -5.29 2.47 16.79
C GLY A 95 -3.88 2.74 17.32
N VAL A 96 -2.90 2.43 16.48
CA VAL A 96 -1.48 2.54 16.81
C VAL A 96 -0.72 3.51 15.91
N ILE A 97 -1.28 3.87 14.74
CA ILE A 97 -0.74 4.86 13.81
C ILE A 97 -1.91 5.70 13.26
N PRO A 98 -2.13 6.92 13.77
CA PRO A 98 -3.04 7.88 13.16
C PRO A 98 -2.31 8.75 12.14
N GLU A 99 -3.00 9.02 11.05
CA GLU A 99 -2.66 10.05 10.07
C GLU A 99 -3.87 10.97 9.91
N ILE A 100 -3.69 12.25 10.22
CA ILE A 100 -4.75 13.26 10.07
C ILE A 100 -4.27 14.28 9.06
N ALA A 101 -5.07 14.49 8.03
CA ALA A 101 -4.85 15.53 7.04
C ALA A 101 -6.00 16.54 7.05
N VAL A 102 -5.64 17.81 7.13
CA VAL A 102 -6.58 18.93 6.94
C VAL A 102 -6.16 19.68 5.69
N GLU A 103 -7.04 19.69 4.69
CA GLU A 103 -6.83 20.33 3.38
C GLU A 103 -7.77 21.53 3.23
N GLU A 104 -7.22 22.71 3.02
CA GLU A 104 -7.98 23.95 2.79
C GLU A 104 -7.99 24.32 1.31
N HIS A 105 -9.21 24.46 0.77
CA HIS A 105 -9.48 24.86 -0.60
C HIS A 105 -10.06 26.26 -0.64
N TRP A 106 -9.39 27.12 -1.40
CA TRP A 106 -9.75 28.51 -1.63
C TRP A 106 -10.22 28.68 -3.07
N ASN A 107 -11.21 29.53 -3.29
CA ASN A 107 -11.57 29.99 -4.62
C ASN A 107 -10.86 31.32 -4.89
N VAL A 108 -10.13 31.37 -5.99
CA VAL A 108 -9.37 32.53 -6.46
C VAL A 108 -10.01 33.02 -7.75
N TRP A 109 -10.33 34.30 -7.81
CA TRP A 109 -10.85 34.95 -9.00
C TRP A 109 -9.74 35.15 -10.02
N ASN A 110 -9.92 34.58 -11.21
CA ASN A 110 -9.01 34.79 -12.31
C ASN A 110 -9.54 35.91 -13.21
N ASN A 111 -8.84 37.04 -13.21
CA ASN A 111 -9.22 38.22 -14.00
C ASN A 111 -9.15 37.99 -15.52
N ILE A 112 -8.29 37.08 -15.98
CA ILE A 112 -8.10 36.79 -17.41
C ILE A 112 -9.25 35.94 -17.93
N THR A 113 -9.56 34.85 -17.22
CA THR A 113 -10.65 33.94 -17.62
C THR A 113 -12.01 34.39 -17.12
N ARG A 114 -12.06 35.39 -16.22
CA ARG A 114 -13.27 35.86 -15.51
C ARG A 114 -14.02 34.71 -14.82
N THR A 115 -13.27 33.78 -14.22
CA THR A 115 -13.81 32.61 -13.53
C THR A 115 -13.19 32.43 -12.15
N TRP A 116 -13.94 31.80 -11.25
CA TRP A 116 -13.41 31.30 -9.98
C TRP A 116 -12.67 29.98 -10.22
N ASN A 117 -11.44 29.88 -9.72
CA ASN A 117 -10.65 28.66 -9.74
C ASN A 117 -10.38 28.19 -8.31
N THR A 118 -10.54 26.90 -8.07
CA THR A 118 -10.21 26.32 -6.77
C THR A 118 -8.71 26.05 -6.67
N ARG A 119 -8.09 26.44 -5.56
CA ARG A 119 -6.69 26.23 -5.22
C ARG A 119 -6.59 25.61 -3.83
N MET A 120 -5.77 24.58 -3.69
CA MET A 120 -5.36 24.08 -2.38
C MET A 120 -4.26 25.01 -1.83
N THR A 121 -4.46 25.55 -0.62
CA THR A 121 -3.54 26.53 -0.03
C THR A 121 -2.76 25.95 1.15
N ASN A 122 -3.43 25.17 2.01
CA ASN A 122 -2.81 24.56 3.17
C ASN A 122 -3.14 23.07 3.23
N ARG A 123 -2.13 22.27 3.55
CA ARG A 123 -2.26 20.87 3.94
C ARG A 123 -1.43 20.67 5.20
N LYS A 124 -2.09 20.33 6.30
CA LYS A 124 -1.43 19.95 7.54
C LYS A 124 -1.60 18.46 7.75
N GLU A 125 -0.49 17.77 7.97
CA GLU A 125 -0.44 16.35 8.29
C GLU A 125 0.21 16.13 9.66
N THR A 126 -0.28 15.15 10.39
CA THR A 126 0.37 14.67 11.62
C THR A 126 0.55 13.16 11.54
N ASN A 127 1.79 12.71 11.68
CA ASN A 127 2.15 11.29 11.67
C ASN A 127 2.72 10.92 13.03
N ASN A 128 1.92 10.18 13.80
CA ASN A 128 2.35 9.63 15.08
C ASN A 128 2.29 8.10 15.01
N ALA A 129 3.10 7.45 15.83
CA ALA A 129 2.99 6.01 16.03
C ALA A 129 3.34 5.66 17.47
N VAL A 130 2.58 4.73 18.05
CA VAL A 130 2.95 4.07 19.30
C VAL A 130 3.55 2.69 19.01
N PRO A 131 4.44 2.17 19.86
CA PRO A 131 4.93 0.80 19.71
C PRO A 131 3.79 -0.21 19.73
N PHE A 132 3.86 -1.19 18.83
CA PHE A 132 2.88 -2.26 18.75
C PHE A 132 3.52 -3.58 18.33
N SER A 133 2.81 -4.64 18.70
CA SER A 133 3.15 -6.00 18.40
C SER A 133 2.11 -6.63 17.50
N LEU A 134 2.56 -7.67 16.83
CA LEU A 134 1.82 -8.50 15.91
C LEU A 134 1.64 -9.86 16.56
N VAL A 135 0.38 -10.26 16.78
CA VAL A 135 0.04 -11.48 17.52
C VAL A 135 -0.84 -12.42 16.72
N GLU A 136 -0.71 -13.72 16.92
CA GLU A 136 -1.52 -14.71 16.20
C GLU A 136 -3.02 -14.56 16.56
N PRO A 137 -3.93 -14.50 15.57
CA PRO A 137 -5.36 -14.41 15.84
C PRO A 137 -5.88 -15.69 16.50
N GLY A 138 -6.56 -15.57 17.64
CA GLY A 138 -7.18 -16.71 18.34
C GLY A 138 -6.21 -17.60 19.12
N ALA A 139 -4.94 -17.22 19.22
CA ALA A 139 -4.00 -17.90 20.10
C ALA A 139 -4.30 -17.55 21.56
N CYS A 140 -4.74 -18.54 22.33
CA CYS A 140 -4.83 -18.48 23.78
C CYS A 140 -3.41 -18.52 24.34
N ILE A 141 -2.75 -17.37 24.43
CA ILE A 141 -1.42 -17.22 25.07
C ILE A 141 -0.32 -17.96 24.30
N THR A 142 0.13 -17.38 23.19
CA THR A 142 1.49 -17.65 22.69
C THR A 142 2.41 -16.57 23.25
N ASP A 143 3.44 -16.95 24.00
CA ASP A 143 4.46 -16.03 24.57
C ASP A 143 5.31 -15.31 23.50
N ILE A 144 5.05 -15.57 22.23
CA ILE A 144 5.86 -15.12 21.10
C ILE A 144 5.05 -14.08 20.33
N THR A 145 5.45 -12.82 20.53
CA THR A 145 4.93 -11.68 19.78
C THR A 145 6.02 -11.15 18.85
N VAL A 146 5.60 -10.58 17.71
CA VAL A 146 6.53 -9.93 16.78
C VAL A 146 6.39 -8.43 16.93
N LYS A 147 7.43 -7.76 17.45
CA LYS A 147 7.43 -6.30 17.55
C LYS A 147 7.71 -5.65 16.21
N VAL A 148 6.99 -4.59 15.88
CA VAL A 148 7.25 -3.78 14.68
C VAL A 148 8.27 -2.69 15.03
N HIS A 149 9.41 -2.69 14.33
CA HIS A 149 10.41 -1.64 14.45
C HIS A 149 10.13 -0.52 13.43
N SER A 150 10.27 0.74 13.86
CA SER A 150 10.02 1.93 13.02
C SER A 150 8.74 1.81 12.17
N PRO A 151 7.54 1.80 12.79
CA PRO A 151 6.27 1.60 12.09
C PRO A 151 6.02 2.55 10.92
N LEU A 152 6.53 3.79 11.00
CA LEU A 152 6.39 4.80 9.94
C LEU A 152 7.30 4.56 8.73
N GLU A 153 8.31 3.68 8.85
CA GLU A 153 9.15 3.27 7.72
C GLU A 153 8.52 2.14 6.90
N ALA A 154 7.41 1.56 7.38
CA ALA A 154 6.64 0.59 6.62
C ALA A 154 6.16 1.19 5.30
N SER A 155 6.14 0.37 4.26
CA SER A 155 5.45 0.67 3.01
C SER A 155 4.17 -0.16 2.89
N GLY A 156 3.27 0.24 2.00
CA GLY A 156 1.99 -0.42 1.81
C GLY A 156 0.80 0.42 2.25
N SER A 157 -0.39 -0.16 2.18
CA SER A 157 -1.68 0.50 2.46
C SER A 157 -2.26 -0.03 3.77
N PHE A 158 -1.54 0.16 4.87
CA PHE A 158 -1.91 -0.39 6.18
C PHE A 158 -2.83 0.50 7.01
N LEU A 159 -3.02 1.76 6.60
CA LEU A 159 -3.97 2.67 7.23
C LEU A 159 -5.37 2.49 6.61
N GLU A 160 -6.38 2.46 7.47
CA GLU A 160 -7.78 2.48 7.05
C GLU A 160 -8.32 3.91 7.24
N ARG A 161 -9.03 4.45 6.25
CA ARG A 161 -9.75 5.71 6.44
C ARG A 161 -10.92 5.51 7.39
N VAL A 162 -10.86 6.16 8.55
CA VAL A 162 -11.89 6.08 9.59
C VAL A 162 -12.81 7.29 9.59
N HIS A 163 -12.35 8.44 9.08
CA HIS A 163 -13.14 9.66 8.95
C HIS A 163 -12.82 10.43 7.67
N CYS A 164 -13.86 11.02 7.09
CA CYS A 164 -13.76 12.02 6.03
C CYS A 164 -14.87 13.06 6.26
N GLY A 165 -14.48 14.24 6.69
CA GLY A 165 -15.36 15.39 6.89
C GLY A 165 -15.09 16.45 5.83
N VAL A 166 -16.16 17.09 5.37
CA VAL A 166 -16.07 18.28 4.53
C VAL A 166 -16.87 19.38 5.21
N LYS A 167 -16.18 20.45 5.60
CA LYS A 167 -16.78 21.67 6.14
C LYS A 167 -16.75 22.72 5.04
N HIS A 168 -17.93 23.17 4.64
CA HIS A 168 -18.04 24.37 3.84
C HIS A 168 -17.89 25.57 4.78
N ALA A 169 -17.13 26.57 4.36
CA ALA A 169 -17.13 27.85 5.06
C ALA A 169 -18.58 28.37 5.00
N GLN A 170 -19.31 28.29 6.13
CA GLN A 170 -20.69 28.74 6.18
C GLN A 170 -20.68 30.23 5.89
N GLU A 171 -21.40 30.65 4.86
CA GLU A 171 -21.57 32.04 4.44
C GLU A 171 -22.24 32.82 5.59
N GLY A 172 -21.46 33.23 6.58
CA GLY A 172 -21.83 34.26 7.52
C GLY A 172 -22.04 35.52 6.69
N LEU A 173 -23.31 35.91 6.52
CA LEU A 173 -23.79 37.03 5.70
C LEU A 173 -23.13 38.39 5.96
N VAL A 174 -22.22 38.47 6.93
CA VAL A 174 -21.47 39.67 7.31
C VAL A 174 -20.07 39.73 6.65
N ASN A 175 -19.49 38.61 6.20
CA ASN A 175 -18.15 38.60 5.57
C ASN A 175 -18.18 38.71 4.03
N VAL A 176 -19.30 38.35 3.39
CA VAL A 176 -19.45 38.32 1.93
C VAL A 176 -19.28 39.72 1.29
N LEU A 177 -19.56 40.80 2.02
CA LEU A 177 -19.38 42.17 1.52
C LEU A 177 -17.93 42.67 1.61
N LEU A 178 -17.09 42.09 2.50
CA LEU A 178 -15.70 42.49 2.67
C LEU A 178 -14.73 41.60 1.87
N GLU A 179 -15.07 40.33 1.69
CA GLU A 179 -14.27 39.32 0.97
C GLU A 179 -14.28 39.48 -0.56
N GLY A 180 -15.27 40.20 -1.10
CA GLY A 180 -15.36 40.50 -2.54
C GLY A 180 -14.23 41.40 -3.09
N LEU A 181 -13.42 42.00 -2.21
CA LEU A 181 -12.35 42.93 -2.61
C LEU A 181 -10.99 42.25 -2.82
N SER A 182 -10.73 41.09 -2.22
CA SER A 182 -9.42 40.41 -2.31
C SER A 182 -9.31 39.45 -3.50
N GLY A 183 -10.44 39.06 -4.09
CA GLY A 183 -10.47 38.04 -5.15
C GLY A 183 -10.13 36.62 -4.67
N GLU A 184 -10.06 36.38 -3.36
CA GLU A 184 -9.79 35.07 -2.76
C GLU A 184 -10.80 34.80 -1.64
N ARG A 185 -11.39 33.60 -1.61
CA ARG A 185 -12.30 33.18 -0.52
C ARG A 185 -12.10 31.72 -0.11
N PRO A 186 -12.00 31.39 1.19
CA PRO A 186 -12.01 30.00 1.64
C PRO A 186 -13.37 29.39 1.31
N THR A 187 -13.39 28.20 0.71
CA THR A 187 -14.63 27.58 0.24
C THR A 187 -14.90 26.26 0.94
N VAL A 188 -13.86 25.44 1.06
CA VAL A 188 -13.98 24.07 1.58
C VAL A 188 -12.78 23.76 2.44
N GLN A 189 -13.03 23.22 3.62
CA GLN A 189 -12.03 22.55 4.43
C GLN A 189 -12.39 21.06 4.46
N LYS A 190 -11.45 20.21 4.07
CA LYS A 190 -11.59 18.76 4.09
C LYS A 190 -10.69 18.20 5.18
N GLU A 191 -11.27 17.39 6.05
CA GLU A 191 -10.58 16.73 7.16
C GLU A 191 -10.66 15.22 6.92
N THR A 192 -9.52 14.55 6.92
CA THR A 192 -9.45 13.09 6.81
C THR A 192 -8.64 12.51 7.95
N GLU A 193 -9.08 11.39 8.47
CA GLU A 193 -8.33 10.59 9.44
C GLU A 193 -8.21 9.16 8.92
N GLU A 194 -6.98 8.69 8.85
CA GLU A 194 -6.62 7.30 8.58
C GLU A 194 -5.94 6.70 9.80
N LEU A 195 -6.18 5.42 10.07
CA LEU A 195 -5.77 4.78 11.32
C LEU A 195 -5.40 3.32 11.08
N LEU A 196 -4.25 2.87 11.58
CA LEU A 196 -4.00 1.45 11.81
C LEU A 196 -4.71 1.03 13.09
N ARG A 197 -5.91 0.46 12.96
CA ARG A 197 -6.74 0.06 14.11
C ARG A 197 -6.15 -1.14 14.87
N VAL A 198 -6.31 -1.13 16.19
CA VAL A 198 -6.05 -2.31 17.02
C VAL A 198 -7.01 -3.43 16.60
N GLY A 199 -6.52 -4.67 16.55
CA GLY A 199 -7.28 -5.83 16.08
C GLY A 199 -7.36 -5.96 14.56
N THR A 200 -6.77 -5.04 13.78
CA THR A 200 -6.67 -5.21 12.33
C THR A 200 -5.84 -6.43 12.01
N THR A 201 -6.33 -7.29 11.11
CA THR A 201 -5.52 -8.40 10.61
C THR A 201 -4.61 -7.91 9.49
N MET A 202 -3.32 -8.00 9.74
CA MET A 202 -2.26 -7.53 8.87
C MET A 202 -1.43 -8.70 8.35
N THR A 203 -0.78 -8.47 7.23
CA THR A 203 0.30 -9.26 6.65
C THR A 203 1.48 -8.35 6.44
N GLY A 204 2.69 -8.81 6.74
CA GLY A 204 3.87 -8.00 6.47
C GLY A 204 5.05 -8.78 5.94
N PHE A 205 5.91 -8.05 5.26
CA PHE A 205 7.03 -8.62 4.51
C PHE A 205 8.26 -7.83 4.89
N GLY A 206 9.29 -8.50 5.41
CA GLY A 206 10.49 -7.82 5.89
C GLY A 206 11.52 -8.81 6.41
N GLU A 207 12.57 -8.30 7.04
CA GLU A 207 13.52 -9.13 7.76
C GLU A 207 12.99 -9.42 9.16
N VAL A 208 13.08 -10.68 9.59
CA VAL A 208 12.70 -11.10 10.94
C VAL A 208 13.98 -11.41 11.72
N VAL A 209 14.13 -10.76 12.87
CA VAL A 209 15.32 -10.88 13.71
C VAL A 209 14.95 -11.26 15.13
N LEU A 210 15.78 -12.10 15.77
CA LEU A 210 15.68 -12.39 17.20
C LEU A 210 16.73 -11.58 17.96
N GLU A 211 16.28 -10.54 18.65
CA GLU A 211 17.14 -9.61 19.38
C GLU A 211 16.69 -9.48 20.83
N GLY A 212 17.60 -9.67 21.79
CA GLY A 212 17.27 -9.60 23.21
C GLY A 212 16.18 -10.59 23.65
N GLY A 213 15.99 -11.70 22.93
CA GLY A 213 14.92 -12.67 23.18
C GLY A 213 13.55 -12.28 22.59
N THR A 214 13.44 -11.13 21.95
CA THR A 214 12.22 -10.65 21.28
C THR A 214 12.34 -10.81 19.77
N VAL A 215 11.27 -11.28 19.12
CA VAL A 215 11.19 -11.34 17.66
C VAL A 215 10.77 -9.96 17.14
N ARG A 216 11.49 -9.44 16.14
CA ARG A 216 11.20 -8.14 15.53
C ARG A 216 11.04 -8.27 14.02
N LEU A 217 10.12 -7.50 13.47
CA LEU A 217 10.00 -7.25 12.04
C LEU A 217 10.60 -5.88 11.72
N GLN A 218 11.49 -5.85 10.73
CA GLN A 218 12.21 -4.63 10.34
C GLN A 218 12.49 -4.58 8.83
N ALA A 219 12.91 -3.41 8.37
CA ALA A 219 13.46 -3.24 7.03
C ALA A 219 14.71 -4.14 6.83
N PRO A 220 14.82 -4.86 5.70
CA PRO A 220 16.04 -5.59 5.38
C PRO A 220 17.27 -4.68 5.25
N GLN A 221 18.46 -5.23 5.50
CA GLN A 221 19.72 -4.49 5.44
C GLN A 221 20.12 -4.00 4.04
N ASP A 222 19.45 -4.47 2.99
CA ASP A 222 19.70 -4.06 1.61
C ASP A 222 19.00 -2.75 1.20
N GLY A 223 18.48 -2.00 2.18
CA GLY A 223 17.87 -0.68 1.99
C GLY A 223 16.42 -0.74 1.50
N ARG A 224 15.85 -1.93 1.29
CA ARG A 224 14.42 -2.07 1.01
C ARG A 224 13.60 -1.76 2.25
N ARG A 225 12.43 -1.14 2.08
CA ARG A 225 11.45 -1.01 3.16
C ARG A 225 10.78 -2.35 3.41
N TYR A 226 10.38 -2.59 4.65
CA TYR A 226 9.41 -3.64 4.93
C TYR A 226 8.01 -3.16 4.54
N ILE A 227 7.09 -4.10 4.36
CA ILE A 227 5.75 -3.85 3.87
C ILE A 227 4.75 -4.32 4.91
N LEU A 228 3.68 -3.57 5.14
CA LEU A 228 2.49 -3.98 5.88
C LEU A 228 1.27 -3.81 4.97
N VAL A 229 0.42 -4.85 4.88
CA VAL A 229 -0.81 -4.85 4.08
C VAL A 229 -1.97 -5.51 4.83
N PRO A 230 -3.19 -4.98 4.72
CA PRO A 230 -4.39 -5.63 5.25
C PRO A 230 -4.58 -7.01 4.62
N THR A 231 -4.82 -8.00 5.46
CA THR A 231 -5.04 -9.38 4.98
C THR A 231 -6.37 -9.52 4.24
N ASP A 232 -7.41 -8.84 4.73
CA ASP A 232 -8.74 -8.86 4.14
C ASP A 232 -8.98 -7.50 3.47
N TYR A 233 -8.43 -7.33 2.27
CA TYR A 233 -8.73 -6.16 1.44
C TYR A 233 -10.19 -6.24 0.98
N ARG A 234 -11.10 -5.56 1.70
CA ARG A 234 -12.42 -5.25 1.19
C ARG A 234 -12.31 -3.91 0.46
N VAL A 235 -12.50 -3.92 -0.86
CA VAL A 235 -12.72 -2.69 -1.61
C VAL A 235 -14.00 -2.08 -1.06
N CYS A 236 -13.89 -0.93 -0.39
CA CYS A 236 -15.07 -0.12 -0.11
C CYS A 236 -15.61 0.37 -1.46
N SER A 237 -16.77 -0.16 -1.84
CA SER A 237 -17.62 0.31 -2.94
C SER A 237 -18.25 1.65 -2.61
#